data_AF-A0A847CDD3-F1
#
_entry.id   AF-A0A847CDD3-F1
#
_cell.length_a   1.000
_cell.length_b   1.000
_cell.length_c   1.000
_cell.angle_alpha   90.00
_cell.angle_beta   90.00
_cell.angle_gamma   90.00
#
_symmetry.space_group_name_H-M   'P 1'
#
loop_
_entity.id
_entity.type
_entity.pdbx_description
1 polymer ?
#
loop_
_entity_poly.entity_id
_entity_poly.type
_entity_poly.pdbx_seq_one_letter_code
_entity_poly.pdbx_strand_id
1 'polypeptide(L)'
;MVKYKEDFYKLYHVHYQQYPDDCIENIYWLEKAVQADFCNPLFISSKLETEKEWEKYRYLFQMHLNLKLIEQHLRLGRTYDKKAIVFYDAPWKDEYLRNLEKTLSCYKAGLYYWQEAKVWYEKANTSSFNFLTLTGYQNWEDERERIFTGELNYEKILNREISRVEKNIEELKSMESKY
;
A
#
# COMPACT_ATOMS: atom_id res chain seq x y z
N MET A 1 -3.52 -2.91 -25.84
CA MET A 1 -4.58 -3.53 -25.01
C MET A 1 -3.94 -3.87 -23.68
N VAL A 2 -4.51 -3.40 -22.57
CA VAL A 2 -3.99 -3.65 -21.21
C VAL A 2 -4.54 -5.02 -20.77
N LYS A 3 -3.67 -5.97 -20.46
CA LYS A 3 -4.10 -7.34 -20.13
C LYS A 3 -3.33 -7.94 -18.97
N TYR A 4 -2.01 -7.73 -18.93
CA TYR A 4 -1.16 -8.37 -17.96
C TYR A 4 -0.92 -7.49 -16.74
N LYS A 5 -0.51 -8.11 -15.64
CA LYS A 5 -0.15 -7.45 -14.38
C LYS A 5 0.86 -6.32 -14.60
N GLU A 6 1.86 -6.54 -15.44
CA GLU A 6 2.86 -5.54 -15.82
C GLU A 6 2.27 -4.37 -16.62
N ASP A 7 1.26 -4.61 -17.46
CA ASP A 7 0.61 -3.55 -18.22
C ASP A 7 -0.20 -2.64 -17.30
N PHE A 8 -0.96 -3.22 -16.37
CA PHE A 8 -1.71 -2.46 -15.36
C PHE A 8 -0.77 -1.68 -14.43
N TYR A 9 0.35 -2.28 -14.02
CA TYR A 9 1.35 -1.61 -13.21
C TYR A 9 1.98 -0.39 -13.93
N LYS A 10 2.11 -0.41 -15.26
CA LYS A 10 2.59 0.78 -16.00
C LYS A 10 1.58 1.93 -15.99
N LEU A 11 0.30 1.67 -15.71
CA LEU A 11 -0.73 2.71 -15.58
C LEU A 11 -0.77 3.32 -14.18
N TYR A 12 -0.07 2.73 -13.22
CA TYR A 12 0.19 3.36 -11.94
C TYR A 12 1.22 4.49 -12.15
N HIS A 13 0.83 5.72 -11.81
CA HIS A 13 1.68 6.89 -11.97
C HIS A 13 1.93 7.57 -10.62
N VAL A 14 3.20 7.88 -10.33
CA VAL A 14 3.60 8.76 -9.22
C VAL A 14 4.09 10.06 -9.82
N HIS A 15 3.18 11.02 -10.02
CA HIS A 15 3.58 12.37 -10.41
C HIS A 15 4.24 13.11 -9.23
N TYR A 16 5.24 13.95 -9.51
CA TYR A 16 5.96 14.72 -8.49
C TYR A 16 5.16 15.95 -7.99
N GLN A 17 4.27 16.50 -8.83
CA GLN A 17 3.28 17.52 -8.45
C GLN A 17 1.89 16.86 -8.44
N GLN A 18 1.46 16.37 -7.26
CA GLN A 18 0.20 15.65 -7.10
C GLN A 18 -0.91 16.60 -6.63
N TYR A 19 -1.40 17.43 -7.54
CA TYR A 19 -2.73 18.01 -7.33
C TYR A 19 -3.48 18.09 -8.66
N PRO A 20 -4.68 17.47 -8.76
CA PRO A 20 -5.32 16.62 -7.75
C PRO A 20 -4.55 15.30 -7.50
N ASP A 21 -4.84 14.64 -6.37
CA ASP A 21 -4.17 13.39 -5.96
C ASP A 21 -4.88 12.19 -6.61
N ASP A 22 -4.20 11.47 -7.50
CA ASP A 22 -4.77 10.36 -8.29
C ASP A 22 -4.83 9.03 -7.51
N CYS A 23 -4.88 9.10 -6.17
CA CYS A 23 -4.83 7.92 -5.29
C CYS A 23 -5.92 6.88 -5.61
N ILE A 24 -7.15 7.31 -5.89
CA ILE A 24 -8.26 6.38 -6.20
C ILE A 24 -8.01 5.65 -7.52
N GLU A 25 -7.55 6.37 -8.54
CA GLU A 25 -7.21 5.78 -9.84
C GLU A 25 -6.01 4.83 -9.71
N ASN A 26 -4.97 5.23 -8.97
CA ASN A 26 -3.82 4.38 -8.69
C ASN A 26 -4.21 3.11 -7.93
N ILE A 27 -5.07 3.21 -6.91
CA ILE A 27 -5.61 2.03 -6.21
C ILE A 27 -6.31 1.11 -7.22
N TYR A 28 -7.17 1.66 -8.08
CA TYR A 28 -7.86 0.88 -9.09
C TYR A 28 -6.89 0.13 -10.02
N TRP A 29 -5.88 0.82 -10.57
CA TRP A 29 -4.91 0.17 -11.46
C TRP A 29 -4.06 -0.88 -10.76
N LEU A 30 -3.63 -0.62 -9.53
CA LEU A 30 -2.87 -1.58 -8.73
C LEU A 30 -3.72 -2.81 -8.36
N GLU A 31 -4.99 -2.65 -8.00
CA GLU A 31 -5.89 -3.77 -7.73
C GLU A 31 -6.13 -4.62 -9.00
N LYS A 32 -6.28 -3.96 -10.16
CA LYS A 32 -6.33 -4.66 -11.45
C LYS A 32 -5.03 -5.40 -11.74
N ALA A 33 -3.88 -4.81 -11.43
CA ALA A 33 -2.61 -5.50 -11.53
C ALA A 33 -2.62 -6.75 -10.63
N VAL A 34 -2.91 -6.63 -9.33
CA VAL A 34 -2.92 -7.77 -8.39
C VAL A 34 -3.76 -8.95 -8.88
N GLN A 35 -4.90 -8.69 -9.53
CA GLN A 35 -5.81 -9.70 -10.05
C GLN A 35 -5.40 -10.28 -11.42
N ALA A 36 -4.63 -9.56 -12.22
CA ALA A 36 -4.27 -9.98 -13.57
C ALA A 36 -3.18 -11.07 -13.60
N ASP A 37 -3.16 -11.82 -14.69
CA ASP A 37 -2.10 -12.77 -14.99
C ASP A 37 -0.79 -12.06 -15.33
N PHE A 38 0.32 -12.73 -15.08
CA PHE A 38 1.64 -12.30 -15.53
C PHE A 38 1.78 -12.38 -17.05
N CYS A 39 2.52 -11.43 -17.64
CA CYS A 39 2.93 -11.56 -19.03
C CYS A 39 3.91 -12.73 -19.23
N ASN A 40 4.15 -13.13 -20.49
CA ASN A 40 5.20 -14.11 -20.78
C ASN A 40 6.58 -13.50 -20.44
N PRO A 41 7.51 -14.27 -19.82
CA PRO A 41 8.85 -13.78 -19.45
C PRO A 41 9.63 -13.07 -20.56
N LEU A 42 9.38 -13.41 -21.83
CA LEU A 42 9.99 -12.78 -23.00
C LEU A 42 9.70 -11.27 -23.12
N PHE A 43 8.64 -10.78 -22.49
CA PHE A 43 8.21 -9.37 -22.57
C PHE A 43 8.62 -8.52 -21.36
N ILE A 44 9.42 -9.10 -20.47
CA ILE A 44 9.90 -8.43 -19.27
C ILE A 44 11.11 -7.58 -19.60
N SER A 45 11.24 -6.43 -18.93
CA SER A 45 12.29 -5.45 -19.22
C SER A 45 13.70 -5.97 -18.90
N SER A 46 13.82 -6.82 -17.87
CA SER A 46 15.09 -7.41 -17.47
C SER A 46 15.15 -8.86 -17.93
N LYS A 47 16.34 -9.30 -18.35
CA LYS A 47 16.56 -10.67 -18.81
C LYS A 47 16.45 -11.65 -17.64
N LEU A 48 15.45 -12.51 -17.67
CA LEU A 48 15.32 -13.67 -16.79
C LEU A 48 15.66 -14.92 -17.60
N GLU A 49 16.66 -15.67 -17.19
CA GLU A 49 17.21 -16.81 -17.94
C GLU A 49 16.72 -18.16 -17.38
N THR A 50 16.28 -18.20 -16.12
CA THR A 50 15.86 -19.43 -15.46
C THR A 50 14.42 -19.38 -14.94
N GLU A 51 13.78 -20.54 -14.83
CA GLU A 51 12.44 -20.66 -14.22
C GLU A 51 12.42 -20.16 -12.77
N LYS A 52 13.55 -20.28 -12.07
CA LYS A 52 13.69 -19.86 -10.68
C LYS A 52 13.78 -18.34 -10.53
N GLU A 53 14.46 -17.67 -11.45
CA GLU A 53 14.42 -16.21 -11.55
C GLU A 53 13.02 -15.72 -11.86
N TRP A 54 12.32 -16.40 -12.77
CA TRP A 54 10.92 -16.11 -13.08
C TRP A 54 10.01 -16.30 -11.86
N GLU A 55 10.19 -17.38 -11.11
CA GLU A 55 9.43 -17.61 -9.89
C GLU A 55 9.67 -16.49 -8.86
N LYS A 56 10.93 -16.15 -8.59
CA LYS A 56 11.28 -15.09 -7.64
C LYS A 56 10.72 -13.74 -8.07
N TYR A 57 10.79 -13.42 -9.36
CA TYR A 57 10.25 -12.19 -9.93
C TYR A 57 8.77 -12.06 -9.60
N ARG A 58 7.98 -13.12 -9.79
CA ARG A 58 6.54 -13.08 -9.52
C ARG A 58 6.23 -12.81 -8.05
N TYR A 59 7.03 -13.35 -7.14
CA TYR A 59 6.87 -13.11 -5.71
C TYR A 59 7.26 -11.67 -5.33
N LEU A 60 8.41 -11.19 -5.80
CA LEU A 60 8.85 -9.81 -5.56
C LEU A 60 7.85 -8.79 -6.14
N PHE A 61 7.32 -9.05 -7.34
CA PHE A 61 6.37 -8.14 -7.97
C PHE A 61 5.03 -8.09 -7.24
N GLN A 62 4.50 -9.23 -6.80
CA GLN A 62 3.27 -9.24 -6.00
C GLN A 62 3.47 -8.57 -4.63
N MET A 63 4.61 -8.79 -3.98
CA MET A 63 4.97 -8.07 -2.76
C MET A 63 4.99 -6.56 -3.02
N HIS A 64 5.69 -6.12 -4.08
CA HIS A 64 5.79 -4.71 -4.46
C HIS A 64 4.43 -4.05 -4.72
N LEU A 65 3.54 -4.70 -5.48
CA LEU A 65 2.20 -4.18 -5.76
C LEU A 65 1.40 -3.96 -4.48
N ASN A 66 1.46 -4.90 -3.54
CA ASN A 66 0.81 -4.75 -2.24
C ASN A 66 1.43 -3.59 -1.44
N LEU A 67 2.76 -3.41 -1.44
CA LEU A 67 3.38 -2.24 -0.81
C LEU A 67 2.90 -0.92 -1.42
N LYS A 68 2.72 -0.86 -2.74
CA LYS A 68 2.18 0.34 -3.41
C LYS A 68 0.73 0.59 -3.07
N LEU A 69 -0.10 -0.44 -2.93
CA LEU A 69 -1.47 -0.29 -2.44
C LEU A 69 -1.51 0.31 -1.02
N ILE A 70 -0.64 -0.15 -0.12
CA ILE A 70 -0.52 0.45 1.22
C ILE A 70 -0.18 1.93 1.14
N GLU A 71 0.80 2.30 0.31
CA GLU A 71 1.20 3.70 0.10
C GLU A 71 0.03 4.56 -0.40
N GLN A 72 -0.76 4.07 -1.36
CA GLN A 72 -1.91 4.82 -1.90
C GLN A 72 -3.03 4.94 -0.87
N HIS A 73 -3.35 3.89 -0.12
CA HIS A 73 -4.36 3.96 0.94
C HIS A 73 -3.94 4.90 2.08
N LEU A 74 -2.65 4.93 2.43
CA LEU A 74 -2.12 5.89 3.39
C LEU A 74 -2.28 7.33 2.90
N ARG A 75 -1.97 7.60 1.62
CA ARG A 75 -2.15 8.93 1.02
C ARG A 75 -3.61 9.35 0.99
N LEU A 76 -4.50 8.49 0.49
CA LEU A 76 -5.94 8.73 0.46
C LEU A 76 -6.52 8.98 1.85
N GLY A 77 -6.11 8.19 2.85
CA GLY A 77 -6.53 8.37 4.24
C GLY A 77 -6.12 9.73 4.79
N ARG A 78 -4.91 10.20 4.48
CA ARG A 78 -4.40 11.51 4.92
C ARG A 78 -5.22 12.68 4.40
N THR A 79 -5.89 12.56 3.26
CA THR A 79 -6.76 13.59 2.69
C THR A 79 -7.96 13.90 3.60
N TYR A 80 -8.45 12.90 4.34
CA TYR A 80 -9.59 13.04 5.26
C TYR A 80 -9.16 13.11 6.74
N ASP A 81 -7.89 12.88 7.01
CA ASP A 81 -7.38 12.71 8.36
C ASP A 81 -7.32 14.04 9.13
N LYS A 82 -7.70 13.99 10.40
CA LYS A 82 -7.56 15.09 11.34
C LYS A 82 -6.72 14.63 12.52
N LYS A 83 -5.54 15.25 12.68
CA LYS A 83 -4.50 14.79 13.63
C LYS A 83 -4.91 14.93 15.09
N ALA A 84 -5.62 15.99 15.44
CA ALA A 84 -6.09 16.26 16.79
C ALA A 84 -7.51 16.85 16.75
N ILE A 85 -8.28 16.52 17.76
CA ILE A 85 -9.61 17.08 18.00
C ILE A 85 -9.48 18.19 19.03
N VAL A 86 -10.18 19.30 18.80
CA VAL A 86 -10.14 20.50 19.65
C VAL A 86 -11.55 21.03 19.87
N PHE A 87 -11.76 21.81 20.94
CA PHE A 87 -13.10 22.17 21.41
C PHE A 87 -13.99 22.86 20.35
N TYR A 88 -13.39 23.66 19.45
CA TYR A 88 -14.12 24.36 18.38
C TYR A 88 -14.47 23.48 17.18
N ASP A 89 -14.14 22.18 17.20
CA ASP A 89 -14.58 21.22 16.19
C ASP A 89 -16.02 20.74 16.43
N ALA A 90 -16.58 20.97 17.61
CA ALA A 90 -17.92 20.50 17.99
C ALA A 90 -19.03 20.88 17.00
N PRO A 91 -19.07 22.11 16.41
CA PRO A 91 -20.08 22.46 15.42
C PRO A 91 -19.98 21.67 14.10
N TRP A 92 -18.82 21.09 13.79
CA TRP A 92 -18.56 20.32 12.55
C TRP A 92 -18.41 18.82 12.80
N LYS A 93 -18.84 18.38 13.99
CA LYS A 93 -18.71 17.00 14.48
C LYS A 93 -19.12 15.96 13.45
N ASP A 94 -20.30 16.10 12.85
CA ASP A 94 -20.80 15.09 11.91
C ASP A 94 -19.94 14.97 10.65
N GLU A 95 -19.39 16.08 10.15
CA GLU A 95 -18.51 16.07 8.99
C GLU A 95 -17.15 15.46 9.31
N TYR A 96 -16.56 15.84 10.44
CA TYR A 96 -15.29 15.28 10.87
C TYR A 96 -15.39 13.80 11.24
N LEU A 97 -16.50 13.35 11.82
CA LEU A 97 -16.74 11.92 12.03
C LEU A 97 -16.74 11.16 10.71
N ARG A 98 -17.50 11.63 9.70
CA ARG A 98 -17.51 11.00 8.37
C ARG A 98 -16.11 10.93 7.75
N ASN A 99 -15.31 11.99 7.89
CA ASN A 99 -13.95 12.03 7.35
C ASN A 99 -13.00 11.08 8.10
N LEU A 100 -13.10 11.00 9.42
CA LEU A 100 -12.31 10.07 10.23
C LEU A 100 -12.70 8.62 9.98
N GLU A 101 -13.98 8.31 9.74
CA GLU A 101 -14.43 6.98 9.34
C GLU A 101 -13.84 6.56 7.99
N LYS A 102 -13.80 7.47 7.01
CA LYS A 102 -13.10 7.24 5.73
C LYS A 102 -11.60 7.00 5.94
N THR A 103 -10.97 7.81 6.78
CA THR A 103 -9.56 7.66 7.15
C THR A 103 -9.30 6.27 7.75
N LEU A 104 -10.14 5.84 8.69
CA LEU A 104 -10.05 4.54 9.34
C LEU A 104 -10.19 3.39 8.35
N SER A 105 -11.16 3.49 7.43
CA SER A 105 -11.36 2.51 6.36
C SER A 105 -10.11 2.39 5.48
N CYS A 106 -9.50 3.52 5.08
CA CYS A 106 -8.28 3.52 4.27
C CYS A 106 -7.11 2.86 5.01
N TYR A 107 -6.88 3.19 6.29
CA TYR A 107 -5.78 2.58 7.05
C TYR A 107 -6.01 1.09 7.31
N LYS A 108 -7.25 0.64 7.54
CA LYS A 108 -7.59 -0.78 7.65
C LYS A 108 -7.36 -1.53 6.33
N ALA A 109 -7.69 -0.93 5.19
CA ALA A 109 -7.37 -1.48 3.88
C ALA A 109 -5.84 -1.59 3.67
N GLY A 110 -5.08 -0.57 4.05
CA GLY A 110 -3.61 -0.65 4.07
C GLY A 110 -3.10 -1.81 4.94
N LEU A 111 -3.71 -2.08 6.09
CA LEU A 111 -3.30 -3.18 6.95
C LEU A 111 -3.59 -4.55 6.31
N TYR A 112 -4.70 -4.69 5.60
CA TYR A 112 -4.99 -5.88 4.80
C TYR A 112 -3.89 -6.13 3.76
N TYR A 113 -3.54 -5.11 2.95
CA TYR A 113 -2.50 -5.25 1.95
C TYR A 113 -1.10 -5.50 2.54
N TRP A 114 -0.83 -5.07 3.77
CA TRP A 114 0.39 -5.48 4.48
C TRP A 114 0.44 -6.98 4.76
N GLN A 115 -0.67 -7.60 5.16
CA GLN A 115 -0.69 -9.05 5.38
C GLN A 115 -0.45 -9.80 4.07
N GLU A 116 -1.06 -9.35 2.97
CA GLU A 116 -0.80 -9.90 1.63
C GLU A 116 0.68 -9.72 1.21
N ALA A 117 1.25 -8.52 1.44
CA ALA A 117 2.67 -8.27 1.18
C ALA A 117 3.58 -9.24 1.94
N LYS A 118 3.28 -9.52 3.22
CA LYS A 118 4.04 -10.48 4.04
C LYS A 118 4.00 -11.89 3.46
N VAL A 119 2.84 -12.35 2.97
CA VAL A 119 2.72 -13.68 2.33
C VAL A 119 3.64 -13.80 1.11
N TRP A 120 3.70 -12.76 0.27
CA TRP A 120 4.58 -12.76 -0.91
C TRP A 120 6.05 -12.58 -0.56
N TYR A 121 6.34 -11.77 0.45
CA TYR A 121 7.67 -11.64 1.03
C TYR A 121 8.20 -13.00 1.53
N GLU A 122 7.40 -13.76 2.30
CA GLU A 122 7.80 -15.06 2.83
C GLU A 122 8.17 -16.03 1.70
N LYS A 123 7.39 -16.04 0.60
CA LYS A 123 7.70 -16.82 -0.59
C LYS A 123 9.00 -16.37 -1.25
N ALA A 124 9.23 -15.07 -1.39
CA ALA A 124 10.42 -14.49 -1.99
C ALA A 124 11.69 -14.63 -1.12
N ASN A 125 11.54 -14.88 0.18
CA ASN A 125 12.61 -14.99 1.17
C ASN A 125 12.93 -16.45 1.56
N THR A 126 12.48 -17.42 0.77
CA THR A 126 12.79 -18.83 1.00
C THR A 126 14.26 -19.15 0.70
N SER A 127 14.81 -20.16 1.38
CA SER A 127 16.21 -20.57 1.23
C SER A 127 16.56 -21.04 -0.19
N SER A 128 15.56 -21.44 -0.98
CA SER A 128 15.77 -21.77 -2.39
C SER A 128 16.29 -20.56 -3.17
N PHE A 129 15.93 -19.32 -2.80
CA PHE A 129 16.41 -18.10 -3.47
C PHE A 129 17.70 -17.52 -2.89
N ASN A 130 18.36 -18.24 -1.97
CA ASN A 130 19.66 -17.81 -1.45
C ASN A 130 20.66 -17.61 -2.59
N PHE A 131 21.39 -16.49 -2.54
CA PHE A 131 22.37 -16.07 -3.55
C PHE A 131 21.80 -15.79 -4.95
N LEU A 132 20.47 -15.81 -5.12
CA LEU A 132 19.80 -15.39 -6.34
C LEU A 132 19.29 -13.96 -6.18
N THR A 133 19.87 -13.00 -6.90
CA THR A 133 19.41 -11.60 -6.89
C THR A 133 19.02 -11.19 -8.30
N LEU A 134 17.81 -10.65 -8.47
CA LEU A 134 17.34 -10.27 -9.79
C LEU A 134 17.90 -8.91 -10.22
N THR A 135 18.77 -8.93 -11.23
CA THR A 135 19.34 -7.71 -11.82
C THR A 135 18.25 -6.94 -12.58
N GLY A 136 18.13 -5.63 -12.32
CA GLY A 136 17.10 -4.76 -12.88
C GLY A 136 15.86 -4.62 -12.01
N TYR A 137 15.77 -5.39 -10.91
CA TYR A 137 14.72 -5.30 -9.90
C TYR A 137 15.27 -5.05 -8.49
N GLN A 138 16.41 -4.37 -8.39
CA GLN A 138 17.10 -4.11 -7.12
C GLN A 138 16.19 -3.40 -6.11
N ASN A 139 15.37 -2.44 -6.54
CA ASN A 139 14.44 -1.76 -5.64
C ASN A 139 13.48 -2.72 -4.93
N TRP A 140 13.03 -3.78 -5.59
CA TRP A 140 12.11 -4.77 -4.99
C TRP A 140 12.86 -5.75 -4.09
N GLU A 141 14.10 -6.09 -4.43
CA GLU A 141 14.99 -6.85 -3.53
C GLU A 141 15.29 -6.06 -2.25
N ASP A 142 15.54 -4.75 -2.37
CA ASP A 142 15.76 -3.85 -1.23
C ASP A 142 14.50 -3.71 -0.37
N GLU A 143 13.32 -3.62 -0.98
CA GLU A 143 12.05 -3.66 -0.25
C GLU A 143 11.90 -4.97 0.55
N ARG A 144 12.21 -6.12 -0.06
CA ARG A 144 12.20 -7.42 0.63
C ARG A 144 13.18 -7.42 1.80
N GLU A 145 14.39 -6.93 1.58
CA GLU A 145 15.44 -6.87 2.61
C GLU A 145 15.01 -5.97 3.77
N ARG A 146 14.41 -4.81 3.49
CA ARG A 146 13.90 -3.91 4.54
C ARG A 146 12.77 -4.52 5.34
N ILE A 147 11.93 -5.37 4.73
CA ILE A 147 10.93 -6.14 5.48
C ILE A 147 11.63 -7.17 6.38
N PHE A 148 12.64 -7.87 5.86
CA PHE A 148 13.42 -8.86 6.62
C PHE A 148 14.15 -8.25 7.81
N THR A 149 14.85 -7.13 7.64
CA THR A 149 15.57 -6.43 8.71
C THR A 149 14.64 -5.67 9.67
N GLY A 150 13.38 -5.48 9.28
CA GLY A 150 12.38 -4.72 10.05
C GLY A 150 12.47 -3.20 9.87
N GLU A 151 13.35 -2.71 9.00
CA GLU A 151 13.41 -1.29 8.60
C GLU A 151 12.12 -0.81 7.92
N LEU A 152 11.40 -1.72 7.24
CA LEU A 152 10.08 -1.50 6.70
C LEU A 152 9.07 -2.34 7.48
N ASN A 153 8.24 -1.67 8.28
CA ASN A 153 7.15 -2.30 9.02
C ASN A 153 5.88 -1.43 8.96
N TYR A 154 5.05 -1.67 7.94
CA TYR A 154 3.81 -0.91 7.78
C TYR A 154 2.76 -1.26 8.84
N GLU A 155 2.76 -2.48 9.39
CA GLU A 155 1.84 -2.87 10.46
C GLU A 155 2.00 -2.02 11.71
N LYS A 156 3.24 -1.75 12.13
CA LYS A 156 3.52 -0.84 13.25
C LYS A 156 3.00 0.57 12.97
N ILE A 157 3.22 1.08 11.76
CA ILE A 157 2.80 2.43 11.36
C ILE A 157 1.27 2.50 11.32
N LEU A 158 0.63 1.57 10.61
CA LEU A 158 -0.83 1.53 10.41
C LEU A 158 -1.57 1.33 11.71
N ASN A 159 -1.14 0.38 12.57
CA ASN A 159 -1.78 0.17 13.87
C ASN A 159 -1.72 1.43 14.74
N ARG A 160 -0.58 2.14 14.76
CA ARG A 160 -0.45 3.41 15.47
C ARG A 160 -1.43 4.47 14.94
N GLU A 161 -1.53 4.62 13.62
CA GLU A 161 -2.44 5.61 13.02
C GLU A 161 -3.91 5.22 13.22
N ILE A 162 -4.26 3.94 13.11
CA ILE A 162 -5.61 3.40 13.37
C ILE A 162 -6.02 3.71 14.81
N SER A 163 -5.21 3.35 15.80
CA SER A 163 -5.53 3.61 17.21
C SER A 163 -5.69 5.10 17.50
N ARG A 164 -4.90 5.97 16.84
CA ARG A 164 -5.07 7.42 16.98
C ARG A 164 -6.39 7.90 16.37
N VAL A 165 -6.74 7.43 15.17
CA VAL A 165 -8.01 7.82 14.50
C VAL A 165 -9.20 7.34 15.33
N GLU A 166 -9.17 6.12 15.85
CA GLU A 166 -10.22 5.59 16.73
C GLU A 166 -10.36 6.44 17.99
N LYS A 167 -9.24 6.83 18.63
CA LYS A 167 -9.27 7.78 19.76
C LYS A 167 -9.93 9.12 19.37
N ASN A 168 -9.57 9.69 18.22
CA ASN A 168 -10.12 10.95 17.74
C ASN A 168 -11.63 10.85 17.46
N ILE A 169 -12.08 9.71 16.92
CA ILE A 169 -13.51 9.43 16.71
C ILE A 169 -14.25 9.44 18.05
N GLU A 170 -13.72 8.76 19.07
CA GLU A 170 -14.37 8.70 20.38
C GLU A 170 -14.37 10.06 21.10
N GLU A 171 -13.26 10.80 21.03
CA GLU A 171 -13.18 12.16 21.55
C GLU A 171 -14.25 13.06 20.91
N LEU A 172 -14.34 13.04 19.58
CA LEU A 172 -15.33 13.84 18.84
C LEU A 172 -16.77 13.40 19.13
N LYS A 173 -17.05 12.10 19.29
CA LYS A 173 -18.36 11.58 19.71
C LYS A 173 -18.78 12.08 21.09
N SER A 174 -17.83 12.21 22.02
CA SER A 174 -18.09 12.71 23.38
C SER A 174 -18.29 14.22 23.48
N MET A 175 -18.01 14.98 22.41
CA MET A 175 -18.24 16.43 22.41
C MET A 175 -19.73 16.76 22.39
N GLU A 176 -20.14 17.64 23.29
CA GLU A 176 -21.44 18.32 23.25
C GLU A 176 -21.37 19.50 22.29
N SER A 177 -22.38 19.67 21.44
CA SER A 177 -22.52 20.88 20.63
C SER A 177 -23.03 22.02 21.51
N LYS A 178 -22.15 22.55 22.37
CA LYS A 178 -22.38 23.81 23.06
C LYS A 178 -21.69 24.86 22.24
N TYR A 179 -22.37 25.52 21.29
CA TYR A 179 -22.18 26.90 20.82
C TYR A 179 -23.16 27.15 19.68
#